data_AF-A0AAW0AXX9-F1
#
_entry.id   AF-A0AAW0AXX9-F1
#
_cell.length_a   1.000
_cell.length_b   1.000
_cell.length_c   1.000
_cell.angle_alpha   90.00
_cell.angle_beta   90.00
_cell.angle_gamma   90.00
#
_symmetry.space_group_name_H-M   'P 1'
#
loop_
_entity.id
_entity.type
_entity.pdbx_description
1 polymer ?
#
loop_
_entity_poly.entity_id
_entity_poly.type
_entity_poly.pdbx_seq_one_letter_code
_entity_poly.pdbx_strand_id
1 'polypeptide(L)'
;MYFATPTWLAGLLLSMTTVPTLVGPARSSFEVSRAASASPPKRIVQYYGSPLAVNNHVHIAQILDFAWDEMKQVQKAGVPVSMFLRAGFHLLNDASKFEALYAPLHTLITNRKFDGIDLDIENDAITLATTVKLIRRLRADFGKNFIITLAPVATALAGGINLSSFSYTDLEKEVGSEIAWYKRPVLRHRRPDRETLREGRRQRLGSSRFTIGMASSHDFNTGTFPLSDLHPILANITKAHPKVAGMAGFDYYDQCPGGWGAPWQWPIWAAVQMGDAQADATKPFSEKIQTCGKK
;
A
#
# COMPACT_ATOMS: atom_id res chain seq x y z
N MET A 1 -32.77 -19.86 9.07
CA MET A 1 -33.55 -18.89 8.29
C MET A 1 -33.50 -17.56 9.02
N TYR A 2 -32.56 -16.69 8.67
CA TYR A 2 -32.62 -15.22 8.82
C TYR A 2 -31.53 -14.66 7.89
N PHE A 3 -31.96 -13.76 7.03
CA PHE A 3 -31.23 -13.18 5.91
C PHE A 3 -30.43 -11.93 6.34
N ALA A 4 -29.39 -11.66 5.54
CA ALA A 4 -28.85 -10.36 5.16
C ALA A 4 -28.10 -9.51 6.21
N THR A 5 -26.79 -9.35 5.96
CA THR A 5 -26.18 -8.05 5.61
C THR A 5 -24.91 -8.29 4.77
N PRO A 6 -24.79 -7.72 3.55
CA PRO A 6 -23.51 -7.59 2.86
C PRO A 6 -23.03 -6.13 2.98
N THR A 7 -21.97 -5.88 3.72
CA THR A 7 -21.20 -4.62 3.65
C THR A 7 -19.83 -4.96 3.10
N TRP A 8 -19.65 -4.77 1.79
CA TRP A 8 -18.36 -4.84 1.12
C TRP A 8 -17.79 -3.42 1.04
N LEU A 9 -16.78 -3.12 1.86
CA LEU A 9 -15.98 -1.90 1.79
C LEU A 9 -14.74 -2.15 0.91
N ALA A 10 -14.58 -1.38 -0.16
CA ALA A 10 -13.34 -1.33 -0.94
C ALA A 10 -12.55 -0.08 -0.53
N GLY A 11 -11.42 -0.28 0.15
CA GLY A 11 -10.56 0.80 0.63
C GLY A 11 -9.36 1.04 -0.28
N LEU A 12 -9.13 2.30 -0.66
CA LEU A 12 -7.85 2.79 -1.16
C LEU A 12 -7.11 3.36 0.05
N LEU A 13 -5.96 2.77 0.36
CA LEU A 13 -5.08 3.19 1.44
C LEU A 13 -3.79 3.75 0.80
N LEU A 14 -3.46 5.00 1.06
CA LEU A 14 -2.21 5.61 0.57
C LEU A 14 -1.04 5.07 1.39
N SER A 15 -0.46 3.95 0.96
CA SER A 15 0.80 3.46 1.52
C SER A 15 1.96 4.25 0.91
N MET A 16 2.51 5.20 1.69
CA MET A 16 3.75 5.89 1.35
C MET A 16 4.96 4.96 1.58
N THR A 17 5.52 4.39 0.52
CA THR A 17 6.87 3.80 0.57
C THR A 17 7.90 4.90 0.41
N THR A 18 8.63 5.24 1.47
CA THR A 18 9.68 6.26 1.49
C THR A 18 10.97 5.79 0.83
N VAL A 19 11.51 6.60 -0.07
CA VAL A 19 12.95 6.75 -0.37
C VAL A 19 13.30 8.20 0.00
N PRO A 20 14.41 8.50 0.71
CA PRO A 20 14.52 9.74 1.49
C PRO A 20 15.21 10.89 0.74
N THR A 21 14.73 12.13 0.90
CA THR A 21 15.39 13.26 1.62
C THR A 21 14.84 14.64 1.23
N LEU A 22 14.43 15.46 2.23
CA LEU A 22 14.89 16.83 2.55
C LEU A 22 13.87 17.63 3.38
N VAL A 23 14.38 18.31 4.40
CA VAL A 23 13.67 19.04 5.47
C VAL A 23 13.66 20.54 5.17
N GLY A 24 12.56 21.24 5.48
CA GLY A 24 12.50 22.70 5.61
C GLY A 24 11.24 23.17 6.37
N PRO A 25 11.31 24.15 7.30
CA PRO A 25 10.19 24.51 8.19
C PRO A 25 9.50 25.85 7.86
N ALA A 26 8.20 26.00 8.15
CA ALA A 26 7.47 27.22 8.58
C ALA A 26 5.96 26.93 8.67
N ARG A 27 5.32 26.92 9.86
CA ARG A 27 4.70 28.01 10.65
C ARG A 27 3.45 28.69 10.06
N SER A 28 2.35 28.51 10.81
CA SER A 28 1.20 29.38 11.11
C SER A 28 0.21 29.81 10.02
N SER A 29 -0.97 29.19 10.07
CA SER A 29 -2.32 29.77 10.20
C SER A 29 -2.59 31.16 9.60
N PHE A 30 -3.45 31.19 8.58
CA PHE A 30 -4.31 32.32 8.26
C PHE A 30 -5.77 31.86 8.17
N GLU A 31 -6.62 32.60 8.87
CA GLU A 31 -8.06 32.51 8.94
C GLU A 31 -8.65 33.50 7.93
N VAL A 32 -9.58 33.08 7.06
CA VAL A 32 -10.51 34.01 6.40
C VAL A 32 -11.89 33.36 6.31
N SER A 33 -12.85 34.03 6.93
CA SER A 33 -14.26 33.72 7.01
C SER A 33 -15.07 34.63 6.06
N ARG A 34 -16.00 34.05 5.27
CA ARG A 34 -17.44 34.44 5.16
C ARG A 34 -18.13 33.95 3.87
N ALA A 35 -19.22 33.21 4.10
CA ALA A 35 -20.59 33.31 3.54
C ALA A 35 -20.83 33.85 2.10
N ALA A 36 -21.55 33.06 1.28
CA ALA A 36 -22.93 33.37 0.86
C ALA A 36 -23.52 32.34 -0.15
N SER A 37 -24.71 31.84 0.21
CA SER A 37 -25.90 31.49 -0.61
C SER A 37 -25.80 31.46 -2.16
N ALA A 38 -26.08 30.29 -2.74
CA ALA A 38 -26.97 30.12 -3.92
C ALA A 38 -27.21 28.61 -4.19
N SER A 39 -28.47 28.19 -4.30
CA SER A 39 -28.85 26.80 -4.67
C SER A 39 -28.44 26.48 -6.11
N PRO A 40 -27.76 25.34 -6.40
CA PRO A 40 -27.46 24.96 -7.78
C PRO A 40 -28.56 24.07 -8.42
N PRO A 41 -28.66 24.08 -9.76
CA PRO A 41 -29.76 23.44 -10.50
C PRO A 41 -29.61 21.91 -10.53
N LYS A 42 -30.77 21.22 -10.60
CA LYS A 42 -30.85 19.76 -10.77
C LYS A 42 -30.14 19.33 -12.05
N ARG A 43 -28.95 18.73 -11.94
CA ARG A 43 -28.33 17.96 -13.03
C ARG A 43 -28.83 16.53 -12.97
N ILE A 44 -29.50 16.10 -14.03
CA ILE A 44 -29.76 14.69 -14.32
C ILE A 44 -28.40 14.04 -14.63
N VAL A 45 -27.94 13.16 -13.74
CA VAL A 45 -26.74 12.34 -13.94
C VAL A 45 -27.20 10.94 -14.32
N GLN A 46 -26.94 10.56 -15.56
CA GLN A 46 -27.19 9.23 -16.11
C GLN A 46 -26.00 8.33 -15.72
N TYR A 47 -26.25 7.33 -14.87
CA TYR A 47 -25.20 6.43 -14.35
C TYR A 47 -24.99 5.26 -15.31
N TYR A 48 -23.80 5.17 -15.91
CA TYR A 48 -23.29 3.95 -16.54
C TYR A 48 -22.03 3.50 -15.81
N GLY A 49 -22.08 2.32 -15.19
CA GLY A 49 -20.96 1.68 -14.50
C GLY A 49 -20.87 2.06 -13.02
N SER A 50 -20.75 1.08 -12.13
CA SER A 50 -20.53 1.30 -10.69
C SER A 50 -19.30 2.20 -10.51
N PRO A 51 -19.39 3.35 -9.82
CA PRO A 51 -18.28 4.27 -9.72
C PRO A 51 -17.15 3.62 -8.91
N LEU A 52 -15.92 3.75 -9.43
CA LEU A 52 -14.73 3.55 -8.61
C LEU A 52 -14.88 4.44 -7.36
N ALA A 53 -14.62 3.88 -6.18
CA ALA A 53 -14.73 4.59 -4.91
C ALA A 53 -13.36 4.64 -4.22
N VAL A 54 -13.10 5.72 -3.48
CA VAL A 54 -11.99 5.78 -2.53
C VAL A 54 -12.60 5.63 -1.15
N ASN A 55 -12.37 4.47 -0.53
CA ASN A 55 -13.03 4.08 0.72
C ASN A 55 -14.55 4.17 0.54
N ASN A 56 -15.24 4.91 1.41
CA ASN A 56 -16.70 5.08 1.36
C ASN A 56 -17.15 6.22 0.43
N HIS A 57 -16.24 6.82 -0.34
CA HIS A 57 -16.53 8.00 -1.14
C HIS A 57 -16.57 7.69 -2.64
N VAL A 58 -17.77 7.78 -3.22
CA VAL A 58 -18.03 7.64 -4.66
C VAL A 58 -17.75 8.93 -5.44
N HIS A 59 -17.66 10.07 -4.76
CA HIS A 59 -17.32 11.38 -5.34
C HIS A 59 -15.88 11.78 -5.01
N ILE A 60 -14.95 10.95 -5.48
CA ILE A 60 -13.49 11.04 -5.27
C ILE A 60 -12.93 12.44 -5.60
N ALA A 61 -13.55 13.15 -6.54
CA ALA A 61 -13.07 14.41 -7.07
C ALA A 61 -13.23 15.62 -6.13
N GLN A 62 -14.11 15.58 -5.12
CA GLN A 62 -14.36 16.76 -4.24
C GLN A 62 -13.92 16.55 -2.79
N ILE A 63 -13.85 15.29 -2.33
CA ILE A 63 -13.58 14.99 -0.91
C ILE A 63 -12.07 14.92 -0.61
N LEU A 64 -11.22 14.85 -1.65
CA LEU A 64 -9.80 14.55 -1.52
C LEU A 64 -8.87 15.56 -2.22
N ASP A 65 -9.34 16.76 -2.55
CA ASP A 65 -8.50 17.75 -3.24
C ASP A 65 -7.20 18.06 -2.47
N PHE A 66 -7.28 18.16 -1.14
CA PHE A 66 -6.09 18.31 -0.30
C PHE A 66 -5.12 17.13 -0.47
N ALA A 67 -5.62 15.89 -0.48
CA ALA A 67 -4.78 14.69 -0.62
C ALA A 67 -4.13 14.62 -2.01
N TRP A 68 -4.81 15.11 -3.06
CA TRP A 68 -4.24 15.21 -4.40
C TRP A 68 -3.13 16.26 -4.49
N ASP A 69 -3.26 17.37 -3.77
CA ASP A 69 -2.22 18.39 -3.72
C ASP A 69 -1.02 17.96 -2.87
N GLU A 70 -1.25 17.27 -1.76
CA GLU A 70 -0.17 16.66 -0.95
C GLU A 70 0.57 15.58 -1.73
N MET A 71 -0.14 14.73 -2.48
CA MET A 71 0.49 13.75 -3.37
C MET A 71 1.47 14.41 -4.36
N LYS A 72 1.09 15.53 -4.98
CA LYS A 72 2.00 16.26 -5.89
C LYS A 72 3.25 16.77 -5.15
N GLN A 73 3.12 17.20 -3.91
CA GLN A 73 4.26 17.67 -3.10
C GLN A 73 5.21 16.52 -2.79
N VAL A 74 4.66 15.35 -2.44
CA VAL A 74 5.42 14.12 -2.17
C VAL A 74 6.17 13.67 -3.42
N GLN A 75 5.51 13.66 -4.58
CA GLN A 75 6.12 13.33 -5.87
C GLN A 75 7.22 14.32 -6.26
N LYS A 76 7.02 15.63 -6.02
CA LYS A 76 8.06 16.66 -6.23
C LYS A 76 9.28 16.46 -5.33
N ALA A 77 9.09 15.87 -4.15
CA ALA A 77 10.18 15.48 -3.26
C ALA A 77 10.87 14.16 -3.69
N GLY A 78 10.51 13.60 -4.85
CA GLY A 78 11.13 12.39 -5.41
C GLY A 78 10.57 11.09 -4.84
N VAL A 79 9.49 11.14 -4.05
CA VAL A 79 8.85 9.93 -3.49
C VAL A 79 7.75 9.45 -4.44
N PRO A 80 7.83 8.22 -4.97
CA PRO A 80 6.79 7.69 -5.84
C PRO A 80 5.50 7.44 -5.05
N VAL A 81 4.37 7.80 -5.64
CA VAL A 81 3.05 7.56 -5.05
C VAL A 81 2.26 6.59 -5.89
N SER A 82 1.95 5.43 -5.31
CA SER A 82 1.14 4.39 -5.95
C SER A 82 -0.30 4.38 -5.40
N MET A 83 -1.24 3.99 -6.26
CA MET A 83 -2.60 3.66 -5.85
C MET A 83 -2.66 2.25 -5.25
N PHE A 84 -3.54 2.00 -4.29
CA PHE A 84 -3.78 0.69 -3.67
C PHE A 84 -5.18 0.18 -4.02
N LEU A 85 -5.27 -0.92 -4.78
CA LEU A 85 -6.54 -1.50 -5.22
C LEU A 85 -6.78 -2.83 -4.51
N ARG A 86 -7.90 -2.96 -3.79
CA ARG A 86 -8.16 -4.11 -2.89
C ARG A 86 -9.36 -4.99 -3.25
N ALA A 87 -10.24 -4.55 -4.15
CA ALA A 87 -11.49 -5.28 -4.41
C ALA A 87 -12.02 -5.08 -5.83
N GLY A 88 -12.93 -5.98 -6.22
CA GLY A 88 -13.62 -5.92 -7.51
C GLY A 88 -12.86 -6.63 -8.62
N PHE A 89 -11.82 -7.38 -8.29
CA PHE A 89 -10.98 -8.10 -9.24
C PHE A 89 -11.74 -9.23 -9.95
N HIS A 90 -12.62 -9.97 -9.27
CA HIS A 90 -13.46 -11.01 -9.87
C HIS A 90 -14.34 -10.49 -11.01
N LEU A 91 -14.76 -9.22 -10.94
CA LEU A 91 -15.58 -8.61 -11.99
C LEU A 91 -14.82 -8.53 -13.32
N LEU A 92 -13.48 -8.46 -13.28
CA LEU A 92 -12.61 -8.44 -14.45
C LEU A 92 -12.50 -9.80 -15.15
N ASN A 93 -12.96 -10.90 -14.52
CA ASN A 93 -12.99 -12.22 -15.15
C ASN A 93 -13.97 -12.27 -16.33
N ASP A 94 -15.02 -11.45 -16.30
CA ASP A 94 -15.92 -11.31 -17.43
C ASP A 94 -15.25 -10.48 -18.53
N ALA A 95 -14.73 -11.17 -19.55
CA ALA A 95 -14.01 -10.54 -20.65
C ALA A 95 -14.82 -9.45 -21.36
N SER A 96 -16.16 -9.58 -21.40
CA SER A 96 -17.05 -8.59 -22.03
C SER A 96 -17.15 -7.28 -21.23
N LYS A 97 -16.89 -7.35 -19.91
CA LYS A 97 -16.94 -6.20 -19.00
C LYS A 97 -15.58 -5.61 -18.68
N PHE A 98 -14.49 -6.32 -19.00
CA PHE A 98 -13.13 -5.93 -18.65
C PHE A 98 -12.83 -4.47 -19.01
N GLU A 99 -13.06 -4.05 -20.26
CA GLU A 99 -12.74 -2.69 -20.71
C GLU A 99 -13.59 -1.64 -19.98
N ALA A 100 -14.88 -1.89 -19.80
CA ALA A 100 -15.78 -0.96 -19.12
C ALA A 100 -15.41 -0.79 -17.64
N LEU A 101 -14.92 -1.84 -16.99
CA LEU A 101 -14.48 -1.81 -15.59
C LEU A 101 -13.05 -1.27 -15.42
N TYR A 102 -12.18 -1.49 -16.39
CA TYR A 102 -10.81 -0.98 -16.39
C TYR A 102 -10.72 0.50 -16.75
N ALA A 103 -11.58 1.01 -17.65
CA ALA A 103 -11.51 2.40 -18.11
C ALA A 103 -11.59 3.46 -16.98
N PRO A 104 -12.44 3.32 -15.93
CA PRO A 104 -12.43 4.22 -14.79
C PRO A 104 -11.11 4.19 -14.00
N LEU A 105 -10.52 3.00 -13.82
CA LEU A 105 -9.23 2.82 -13.17
C LEU A 105 -8.12 3.55 -13.95
N HIS A 106 -8.06 3.29 -15.26
CA HIS A 106 -7.11 3.93 -16.17
C HIS A 106 -7.24 5.45 -16.12
N THR A 107 -8.47 5.97 -16.18
CA THR A 107 -8.76 7.40 -16.11
C THR A 107 -8.29 8.01 -14.79
N LEU A 108 -8.52 7.35 -13.67
CA LEU A 108 -8.06 7.82 -12.36
C LEU A 108 -6.54 7.87 -12.30
N ILE A 109 -5.85 6.79 -12.69
CA ILE A 109 -4.38 6.71 -12.72
C ILE A 109 -3.81 7.85 -13.56
N THR A 110 -4.34 8.03 -14.76
CA THR A 110 -3.90 9.06 -15.71
C THR A 110 -4.12 10.47 -15.17
N ASN A 111 -5.34 10.78 -14.72
CA ASN A 111 -5.69 12.14 -14.29
C ASN A 111 -4.98 12.55 -13.01
N ARG A 112 -4.72 11.60 -12.12
CA ARG A 112 -4.04 11.84 -10.85
C ARG A 112 -2.53 11.62 -10.92
N LYS A 113 -2.01 11.10 -12.03
CA LYS A 113 -0.58 10.90 -12.27
C LYS A 113 0.09 10.03 -11.20
N PHE A 114 -0.55 8.92 -10.84
CA PHE A 114 0.08 7.95 -9.95
C PHE A 114 1.33 7.35 -10.61
N ASP A 115 2.37 7.12 -9.83
CA ASP A 115 3.61 6.48 -10.30
C ASP A 115 3.48 4.95 -10.39
N GLY A 116 2.42 4.41 -9.79
CA GLY A 116 2.19 2.97 -9.76
C GLY A 116 0.84 2.54 -9.19
N ILE A 117 0.67 1.22 -9.10
CA ILE A 117 -0.47 0.56 -8.48
C ILE A 117 0.00 -0.66 -7.68
N ASP A 118 -0.62 -0.87 -6.53
CA ASP A 118 -0.51 -2.06 -5.70
C ASP A 118 -1.81 -2.85 -5.80
N LEU A 119 -1.74 -4.11 -6.25
CA LEU A 119 -2.88 -5.00 -6.40
C LEU A 119 -2.96 -5.91 -5.16
N ASP A 120 -3.81 -5.52 -4.22
CA ASP A 120 -4.09 -6.28 -2.99
C ASP A 120 -5.26 -7.24 -3.19
N ILE A 121 -4.96 -8.41 -3.78
CA ILE A 121 -5.96 -9.40 -4.14
C ILE A 121 -6.21 -10.33 -2.95
N GLU A 122 -7.18 -9.98 -2.11
CA GLU A 122 -7.60 -10.77 -0.94
C GLU A 122 -9.03 -11.29 -1.09
N ASN A 123 -9.23 -12.62 -0.97
CA ASN A 123 -10.54 -13.28 -0.98
C ASN A 123 -11.41 -12.94 -2.21
N ASP A 124 -10.75 -12.61 -3.32
CA ASP A 124 -11.38 -12.20 -4.57
C ASP A 124 -11.15 -13.31 -5.61
N ALA A 125 -12.21 -13.80 -6.24
CA ALA A 125 -12.19 -14.98 -7.12
C ALA A 125 -11.63 -14.69 -8.52
N ILE A 126 -10.64 -13.80 -8.64
CA ILE A 126 -9.96 -13.48 -9.90
C ILE A 126 -9.07 -14.64 -10.38
N THR A 127 -9.10 -14.94 -11.69
CA THR A 127 -8.24 -16.00 -12.25
C THR A 127 -6.81 -15.53 -12.49
N LEU A 128 -5.85 -16.45 -12.55
CA LEU A 128 -4.47 -16.15 -12.96
C LEU A 128 -4.44 -15.44 -14.33
N ALA A 129 -5.22 -15.93 -15.29
CA ALA A 129 -5.27 -15.37 -16.65
C ALA A 129 -5.75 -13.91 -16.64
N THR A 130 -6.77 -13.60 -15.84
CA THR A 130 -7.27 -12.22 -15.66
C THR A 130 -6.22 -11.33 -14.99
N THR A 131 -5.54 -11.83 -13.95
CA THR A 131 -4.46 -11.08 -13.27
C THR A 131 -3.30 -10.77 -14.23
N VAL A 132 -2.87 -11.76 -15.01
CA VAL A 132 -1.84 -11.60 -16.05
C VAL A 132 -2.30 -10.57 -17.10
N LYS A 133 -3.55 -10.65 -17.57
CA LYS A 133 -4.13 -9.67 -18.50
C LYS A 133 -4.12 -8.27 -17.92
N LEU A 134 -4.52 -8.09 -16.66
CA LEU A 134 -4.52 -6.79 -15.98
C LEU A 134 -3.11 -6.21 -15.88
N ILE A 135 -2.12 -6.98 -15.45
CA ILE A 135 -0.72 -6.53 -15.34
C ILE A 135 -0.16 -6.13 -16.70
N ARG A 136 -0.36 -6.97 -17.73
CA ARG A 136 0.08 -6.65 -19.10
C ARG A 136 -0.60 -5.39 -19.63
N ARG A 137 -1.89 -5.20 -19.33
CA ARG A 137 -2.63 -4.00 -19.75
C ARG A 137 -2.12 -2.74 -19.05
N LEU A 138 -1.95 -2.77 -17.72
CA LEU A 138 -1.34 -1.67 -16.96
C LEU A 138 0.04 -1.30 -17.50
N ARG A 139 0.88 -2.31 -17.79
CA ARG A 139 2.21 -2.09 -18.36
C ARG A 139 2.14 -1.46 -19.75
N ALA A 140 1.24 -1.93 -20.61
CA ALA A 140 1.08 -1.39 -21.97
C ALA A 140 0.63 0.08 -21.95
N ASP A 141 -0.28 0.44 -21.05
CA ASP A 141 -0.85 1.79 -20.99
C ASP A 141 0.08 2.80 -20.30
N PHE A 142 0.79 2.38 -19.24
CA PHE A 142 1.59 3.29 -18.40
C PHE A 142 3.11 3.15 -18.58
N GLY A 143 3.57 2.20 -19.38
CA GLY A 143 4.97 2.01 -19.74
C GLY A 143 5.82 1.39 -18.62
N LYS A 144 7.09 1.09 -18.93
CA LYS A 144 8.02 0.32 -18.06
C LYS A 144 8.35 0.94 -16.70
N ASN A 145 8.18 2.25 -16.55
CA ASN A 145 8.48 2.96 -15.30
C ASN A 145 7.31 2.93 -14.32
N PHE A 146 6.12 2.54 -14.76
CA PHE A 146 4.96 2.42 -13.88
C PHE A 146 5.18 1.27 -12.88
N ILE A 147 5.08 1.57 -11.59
CA ILE A 147 5.40 0.62 -10.53
C ILE A 147 4.18 -0.28 -10.32
N ILE A 148 4.31 -1.58 -10.59
CA ILE A 148 3.26 -2.57 -10.31
C ILE A 148 3.72 -3.45 -9.16
N THR A 149 2.97 -3.46 -8.06
CA THR A 149 3.21 -4.34 -6.93
C THR A 149 1.98 -5.19 -6.64
N LEU A 150 2.15 -6.29 -5.91
CA LEU A 150 1.05 -7.08 -5.38
C LEU A 150 1.28 -7.31 -3.89
N ALA A 151 0.21 -7.59 -3.14
CA ALA A 151 0.29 -7.80 -1.69
C ALA A 151 -0.11 -9.23 -1.26
N PRO A 152 0.60 -10.30 -1.68
CA PRO A 152 0.31 -11.65 -1.22
C PRO A 152 0.42 -11.76 0.31
N VAL A 153 -0.49 -12.50 0.94
CA VAL A 153 -0.21 -13.01 2.29
C VAL A 153 1.04 -13.88 2.25
N ALA A 154 1.83 -13.83 3.31
CA ALA A 154 3.13 -14.49 3.36
C ALA A 154 3.07 -16.00 3.07
N THR A 155 2.03 -16.69 3.58
CA THR A 155 1.81 -18.11 3.30
C THR A 155 1.60 -18.39 1.81
N ALA A 156 1.03 -17.45 1.05
CA ALA A 156 0.85 -17.60 -0.40
C ALA A 156 2.19 -17.68 -1.13
N LEU A 157 3.23 -17.05 -0.57
CA LEU A 157 4.62 -17.13 -1.04
C LEU A 157 5.38 -18.33 -0.45
N ALA A 158 4.78 -19.10 0.46
CA ALA A 158 5.38 -20.29 1.07
C ALA A 158 4.75 -21.61 0.59
N GLY A 159 3.74 -21.56 -0.28
CA GLY A 159 2.92 -22.71 -0.65
C GLY A 159 1.86 -23.09 0.41
N GLY A 160 1.57 -22.20 1.35
CA GLY A 160 0.52 -22.33 2.35
C GLY A 160 -0.79 -21.63 1.94
N ILE A 161 -1.56 -21.19 2.94
CA ILE A 161 -2.82 -20.46 2.74
C ILE A 161 -2.63 -19.28 1.79
N ASN A 162 -3.51 -19.16 0.81
CA ASN A 162 -3.49 -18.08 -0.16
C ASN A 162 -4.87 -17.43 -0.21
N LEU A 163 -4.91 -16.10 -0.08
CA LEU A 163 -6.14 -15.34 -0.20
C LEU A 163 -6.47 -15.00 -1.66
N SER A 164 -5.48 -15.06 -2.55
CA SER A 164 -5.68 -14.92 -3.99
C SER A 164 -6.01 -16.29 -4.59
N SER A 165 -6.94 -16.36 -5.54
CA SER A 165 -7.36 -17.61 -6.20
C SER A 165 -6.37 -18.15 -7.24
N PHE A 166 -5.09 -17.75 -7.19
CA PHE A 166 -4.04 -18.17 -8.12
C PHE A 166 -2.67 -18.30 -7.45
N SER A 167 -1.77 -19.06 -8.06
CA SER A 167 -0.39 -19.26 -7.61
C SER A 167 0.50 -18.05 -7.96
N TYR A 168 1.12 -17.44 -6.94
CA TYR A 168 2.10 -16.37 -7.14
C TYR A 168 3.39 -16.86 -7.81
N THR A 169 3.72 -18.15 -7.67
CA THR A 169 4.86 -18.75 -8.39
C THR A 169 4.59 -18.80 -9.89
N ASP A 170 3.36 -19.11 -10.30
CA ASP A 170 3.00 -19.14 -11.72
C ASP A 170 2.80 -17.73 -12.28
N LEU A 171 2.31 -16.80 -11.46
CA LEU A 171 2.29 -15.37 -11.81
C LEU A 171 3.70 -14.83 -12.08
N GLU A 172 4.67 -15.13 -11.20
CA GLU A 172 6.06 -14.68 -11.39
C GLU A 172 6.66 -15.25 -12.69
N LYS A 173 6.36 -16.50 -13.04
CA LYS A 173 6.81 -17.10 -14.32
C LYS A 173 6.22 -16.38 -15.54
N GLU A 174 4.95 -15.98 -15.48
CA GLU A 174 4.21 -15.40 -16.60
C GLU A 174 4.51 -13.91 -16.84
N VAL A 175 4.64 -13.14 -15.75
CA VAL A 175 4.74 -11.66 -15.79
C VAL A 175 5.64 -11.08 -14.70
N GLY A 176 6.53 -11.87 -14.10
CA GLY A 176 7.42 -11.40 -13.03
C GLY A 176 8.28 -10.20 -13.42
N SER A 177 8.71 -10.10 -14.69
CA SER A 177 9.45 -8.94 -15.21
C SER A 177 8.65 -7.63 -15.13
N GLU A 178 7.32 -7.72 -15.12
CA GLU A 178 6.42 -6.57 -15.07
C GLU A 178 6.07 -6.15 -13.64
N ILE A 179 6.34 -7.00 -12.66
CA ILE A 179 6.09 -6.75 -11.24
C ILE A 179 7.37 -6.20 -10.64
N ALA A 180 7.30 -5.11 -9.88
CA ALA A 180 8.46 -4.52 -9.23
C ALA A 180 8.87 -5.35 -8.00
N TRP A 181 7.92 -5.59 -7.08
CA TRP A 181 8.09 -6.46 -5.90
C TRP A 181 6.72 -6.85 -5.32
N TYR A 182 6.76 -7.78 -4.36
CA TYR A 182 5.63 -8.22 -3.55
C TYR A 182 5.66 -7.55 -2.18
N LYS A 183 4.58 -6.85 -1.83
CA LYS A 183 4.37 -6.20 -0.53
C LYS A 183 3.76 -7.20 0.47
N ARG A 184 4.11 -7.04 1.74
CA ARG A 184 3.53 -7.74 2.90
C ARG A 184 3.65 -9.28 3.01
N PRO A 185 4.85 -9.85 3.15
CA PRO A 185 5.00 -11.11 3.85
C PRO A 185 4.97 -10.85 5.37
N VAL A 186 3.81 -10.91 6.02
CA VAL A 186 3.75 -11.25 7.46
C VAL A 186 2.64 -12.23 7.76
N LEU A 187 3.03 -13.40 8.26
CA LEU A 187 2.21 -14.60 8.39
C LEU A 187 1.15 -14.59 9.49
N ARG A 188 1.50 -14.07 10.66
CA ARG A 188 0.82 -14.54 11.89
C ARG A 188 0.80 -13.57 13.05
N HIS A 189 1.85 -12.77 13.20
CA HIS A 189 2.01 -11.86 14.34
C HIS A 189 1.95 -10.38 13.97
N ARG A 190 1.63 -10.08 12.71
CA ARG A 190 1.55 -8.70 12.18
C ARG A 190 2.86 -7.90 12.34
N ARG A 191 3.99 -8.57 12.58
CA ARG A 191 5.36 -8.04 12.69
C ARG A 191 6.39 -8.98 12.06
N PRO A 192 7.58 -8.48 11.68
CA PRO A 192 8.66 -9.31 11.16
C PRO A 192 9.12 -10.35 12.18
N ASP A 193 9.36 -11.57 11.72
CA ASP A 193 9.94 -12.66 12.49
C ASP A 193 10.99 -13.42 11.65
N ARG A 194 11.62 -14.43 12.25
CA ARG A 194 12.58 -15.28 11.53
C ARG A 194 11.97 -16.03 10.34
N GLU A 195 10.64 -16.16 10.29
CA GLU A 195 9.96 -16.92 9.25
C GLU A 195 9.65 -16.10 8.01
N THR A 196 9.46 -14.80 8.19
CA THR A 196 9.16 -13.79 7.18
C THR A 196 10.00 -13.93 5.91
N LEU A 197 11.28 -14.28 6.02
CA LEU A 197 12.18 -14.45 4.86
C LEU A 197 12.40 -15.89 4.41
N ARG A 198 12.13 -16.88 5.27
CA ARG A 198 12.25 -18.29 4.90
C ARG A 198 11.25 -18.64 3.81
N GLU A 199 10.11 -17.98 3.82
CA GLU A 199 9.01 -18.21 2.88
C GLU A 199 9.33 -17.75 1.46
N GLY A 200 9.81 -16.52 1.27
CA GLY A 200 10.22 -16.04 -0.05
C GLY A 200 11.30 -16.93 -0.69
N ARG A 201 12.22 -17.48 0.13
CA ARG A 201 13.21 -18.46 -0.34
C ARG A 201 12.60 -19.78 -0.80
N ARG A 202 11.54 -20.29 -0.14
CA ARG A 202 10.86 -21.53 -0.55
C ARG A 202 10.32 -21.43 -1.98
N GLN A 203 9.89 -20.24 -2.40
CA GLN A 203 9.45 -19.98 -3.78
C GLN A 203 10.57 -19.56 -4.74
N ARG A 204 11.83 -19.58 -4.32
CA ARG A 204 12.99 -19.20 -5.15
C ARG A 204 12.90 -17.78 -5.71
N LEU A 205 12.12 -16.92 -5.06
CA LEU A 205 12.09 -15.50 -5.37
C LEU A 205 13.37 -14.87 -4.84
N GLY A 206 14.05 -14.08 -5.68
CA GLY A 206 15.23 -13.32 -5.26
C GLY A 206 14.87 -12.36 -4.12
N SER A 207 15.83 -12.04 -3.24
CA SER A 207 15.53 -11.18 -2.08
C SER A 207 15.01 -9.80 -2.43
N SER A 208 15.37 -9.30 -3.61
CA SER A 208 14.88 -8.03 -4.16
C SER A 208 13.41 -8.04 -4.58
N ARG A 209 12.73 -9.19 -4.48
CA ARG A 209 11.33 -9.33 -4.90
C ARG A 209 10.33 -9.10 -3.77
N PHE A 210 10.78 -8.85 -2.54
CA PHE A 210 9.88 -8.67 -1.41
C PHE A 210 10.33 -7.59 -0.45
N THR A 211 9.35 -6.90 0.13
CA THR A 211 9.54 -6.02 1.29
C THR A 211 9.32 -6.79 2.59
N ILE A 212 9.92 -6.36 3.69
CA ILE A 212 9.59 -6.85 5.03
C ILE A 212 8.34 -6.10 5.51
N GLY A 213 7.22 -6.81 5.66
CA GLY A 213 5.97 -6.19 6.10
C GLY A 213 5.92 -5.98 7.62
N MET A 214 5.18 -4.98 8.07
CA MET A 214 4.80 -4.78 9.47
C MET A 214 3.46 -4.08 9.53
N ALA A 215 2.55 -4.54 10.38
CA ALA A 215 1.46 -3.67 10.80
C ALA A 215 2.04 -2.66 11.79
N SER A 216 2.04 -1.40 11.41
CA SER A 216 2.71 -0.30 12.11
C SER A 216 1.72 0.55 12.89
N SER A 217 0.45 0.54 12.48
CA SER A 217 -0.68 1.17 13.17
C SER A 217 -1.14 0.36 14.39
N HIS A 218 -1.62 1.05 15.41
CA HIS A 218 -2.15 0.44 16.64
C HIS A 218 -3.49 -0.28 16.40
N ASP A 219 -4.25 0.14 15.38
CA ASP A 219 -5.57 -0.40 15.09
C ASP A 219 -5.51 -1.83 14.53
N PHE A 220 -4.36 -2.23 14.00
CA PHE A 220 -4.14 -3.59 13.57
C PHE A 220 -3.66 -4.50 14.70
N ASN A 221 -3.97 -4.22 15.97
CA ASN A 221 -3.77 -5.11 17.13
C ASN A 221 -2.48 -5.94 17.01
N THR A 222 -1.35 -5.26 16.90
CA THR A 222 -0.05 -5.90 16.74
C THR A 222 0.39 -6.59 18.01
N GLY A 223 -0.30 -6.41 19.14
CA GLY A 223 0.17 -6.67 20.50
C GLY A 223 1.18 -5.62 20.95
N THR A 224 1.53 -5.59 22.24
CA THR A 224 2.52 -4.62 22.75
C THR A 224 3.93 -5.19 22.74
N PHE A 225 4.93 -4.41 22.30
CA PHE A 225 6.32 -4.85 22.24
C PHE A 225 7.32 -3.71 22.11
N PRO A 226 8.53 -3.87 22.70
CA PRO A 226 9.66 -3.01 22.41
C PRO A 226 10.10 -3.07 20.94
N LEU A 227 10.31 -1.92 20.29
CA LEU A 227 10.93 -1.86 18.97
C LEU A 227 12.36 -2.43 18.96
N SER A 228 13.06 -2.38 20.10
CA SER A 228 14.37 -3.01 20.30
C SER A 228 14.35 -4.51 20.07
N ASP A 229 13.21 -5.18 20.27
CA ASP A 229 13.09 -6.62 20.04
C ASP A 229 13.13 -6.94 18.54
N LEU A 230 12.77 -5.99 17.67
CA LEU A 230 12.86 -6.14 16.23
C LEU A 230 14.27 -5.90 15.68
N HIS A 231 15.11 -5.10 16.36
CA HIS A 231 16.46 -4.77 15.89
C HIS A 231 17.31 -6.01 15.54
N PRO A 232 17.50 -7.00 16.44
CA PRO A 232 18.31 -8.17 16.10
C PRO A 232 17.66 -9.05 15.03
N ILE A 233 16.33 -9.04 14.90
CA ILE A 233 15.61 -9.78 13.86
C ILE A 233 15.89 -9.14 12.50
N LEU A 234 15.69 -7.81 12.40
CA LEU A 234 15.90 -7.03 11.19
C LEU A 234 17.37 -7.04 10.77
N ALA A 235 18.33 -6.91 11.70
CA ALA A 235 19.75 -7.00 11.39
C ALA A 235 20.15 -8.37 10.81
N ASN A 236 19.60 -9.47 11.34
CA ASN A 236 19.85 -10.80 10.79
C ASN A 236 19.22 -10.97 9.40
N ILE A 237 18.02 -10.43 9.22
CA ILE A 237 17.30 -10.39 7.95
C ILE A 237 18.11 -9.64 6.89
N THR A 238 18.52 -8.40 7.16
CA THR A 238 19.27 -7.56 6.21
C THR A 238 20.66 -8.13 5.92
N LYS A 239 21.34 -8.69 6.93
CA LYS A 239 22.61 -9.41 6.73
C LYS A 239 22.48 -10.62 5.82
N ALA A 240 21.43 -11.43 6.00
CA ALA A 240 21.19 -12.60 5.17
C ALA A 240 20.64 -12.25 3.77
N HIS A 241 20.03 -11.07 3.62
CA HIS A 241 19.36 -10.61 2.41
C HIS A 241 19.71 -9.15 2.11
N PRO A 242 20.96 -8.84 1.73
CA PRO A 242 21.43 -7.46 1.55
C PRO A 242 20.73 -6.70 0.41
N LYS A 243 19.94 -7.40 -0.41
CA LYS A 243 19.17 -6.83 -1.54
C LYS A 243 17.66 -6.84 -1.29
N VAL A 244 17.20 -7.00 -0.05
CA VAL A 244 15.76 -6.94 0.24
C VAL A 244 15.16 -5.61 -0.25
N ALA A 245 13.94 -5.64 -0.78
CA ALA A 245 13.36 -4.46 -1.46
C ALA A 245 13.05 -3.29 -0.52
N GLY A 246 13.00 -3.53 0.79
CA GLY A 246 12.74 -2.51 1.80
C GLY A 246 11.82 -3.01 2.91
N MET A 247 11.18 -2.08 3.62
CA MET A 247 10.13 -2.35 4.61
C MET A 247 8.80 -1.73 4.16
N ALA A 248 7.68 -2.35 4.53
CA ALA A 248 6.34 -1.85 4.25
C ALA A 248 5.50 -1.82 5.53
N GLY A 249 4.96 -0.65 5.86
CA GLY A 249 4.14 -0.41 7.04
C GLY A 249 2.65 -0.34 6.70
N PHE A 250 1.80 -0.97 7.52
CA PHE A 250 0.35 -0.93 7.41
C PHE A 250 -0.26 -0.49 8.75
N ASP A 251 -0.76 0.74 8.93
CA ASP A 251 -0.86 1.85 7.96
C ASP A 251 -0.50 3.20 8.59
N TYR A 252 -0.35 4.28 7.80
CA TYR A 252 0.41 5.50 8.14
C TYR A 252 -0.11 6.32 9.34
N TYR A 253 -1.41 6.56 9.46
CA TYR A 253 -1.97 7.65 10.26
C TYR A 253 -1.64 7.64 11.77
N ASP A 254 -1.38 6.47 12.35
CA ASP A 254 -1.07 6.29 13.77
C ASP A 254 0.12 5.33 13.99
N GLN A 255 1.06 5.29 13.04
CA GLN A 255 2.19 4.37 13.12
C GLN A 255 3.03 4.57 14.37
N CYS A 256 3.28 3.48 15.09
CA CYS A 256 4.29 3.44 16.12
C CYS A 256 5.68 3.65 15.48
N PRO A 257 6.67 4.26 16.14
CA PRO A 257 6.64 4.70 17.54
C PRO A 257 5.78 5.96 17.76
N GLY A 258 5.72 6.88 16.81
CA GLY A 258 5.18 8.22 17.08
C GLY A 258 3.66 8.33 17.25
N GLY A 259 2.92 7.27 16.91
CA GLY A 259 1.45 7.25 16.99
C GLY A 259 0.83 8.38 16.17
N TRP A 260 -0.34 8.85 16.59
CA TRP A 260 -1.04 9.97 15.95
C TRP A 260 -0.26 11.29 15.96
N GLY A 261 0.59 11.50 16.98
CA GLY A 261 1.30 12.77 17.16
C GLY A 261 2.54 12.90 16.28
N ALA A 262 3.13 11.79 15.86
CA ALA A 262 4.34 11.77 15.04
C ALA A 262 4.48 10.53 14.14
N PRO A 263 3.47 10.20 13.30
CA PRO A 263 3.47 8.97 12.50
C PRO A 263 4.67 8.86 11.54
N TRP A 264 5.24 10.00 11.11
CA TRP A 264 6.46 10.07 10.31
C TRP A 264 7.71 9.50 11.00
N GLN A 265 7.68 9.18 12.29
CA GLN A 265 8.81 8.52 12.96
C GLN A 265 9.00 7.07 12.53
N TRP A 266 7.94 6.35 12.13
CA TRP A 266 8.06 4.97 11.66
C TRP A 266 8.90 4.83 10.38
N PRO A 267 8.67 5.60 9.29
CA PRO A 267 9.50 5.48 8.10
C PRO A 267 10.97 5.85 8.36
N ILE A 268 11.26 6.80 9.26
CA ILE A 268 12.63 7.10 9.70
C ILE A 268 13.24 5.89 10.41
N TRP A 269 12.51 5.30 11.35
CA TRP A 269 12.96 4.11 12.08
C TRP A 269 13.24 2.96 11.12
N ALA A 270 12.31 2.68 10.19
CA ALA A 270 12.44 1.64 9.20
C ALA A 270 13.67 1.87 8.30
N ALA A 271 13.90 3.10 7.84
CA ALA A 271 15.07 3.44 7.02
C ALA A 271 16.39 3.16 7.76
N VAL A 272 16.49 3.50 9.04
CA VAL A 272 17.66 3.16 9.88
C VAL A 272 17.88 1.64 9.95
N GLN A 273 16.81 0.85 10.13
CA GLN A 273 16.91 -0.62 10.16
C GLN A 273 17.38 -1.21 8.82
N MET A 274 17.16 -0.48 7.72
CA MET A 274 17.60 -0.83 6.38
C MET A 274 19.00 -0.32 6.03
N GLY A 275 19.69 0.32 6.98
CA GLY A 275 21.07 0.79 6.81
C GLY A 275 21.20 2.19 6.21
N ASP A 276 20.13 2.98 6.21
CA ASP A 276 20.19 4.39 5.79
C ASP A 276 20.79 5.27 6.90
N ALA A 277 22.09 5.54 6.78
CA ALA A 277 22.83 6.39 7.71
C ALA A 277 22.36 7.85 7.72
N GLN A 278 21.70 8.33 6.65
CA GLN A 278 21.17 9.70 6.62
C GLN A 278 19.90 9.81 7.47
N ALA A 279 19.08 8.76 7.53
CA ALA A 279 17.91 8.72 8.40
C ALA A 279 18.31 8.83 9.88
N ASP A 280 19.40 8.19 10.29
CA ASP A 280 19.95 8.23 11.66
C ASP A 280 20.35 9.65 12.09
N ALA A 281 20.83 10.47 11.16
CA ALA A 281 21.29 11.84 11.41
C ALA A 281 20.16 12.87 11.60
N THR A 282 18.89 12.53 11.31
CA THR A 282 17.82 13.54 11.12
C THR A 282 16.90 13.80 12.33
N LYS A 283 17.02 13.09 13.46
CA LYS A 283 16.40 13.43 14.77
C LYS A 283 16.74 12.35 15.83
N PRO A 284 17.02 12.69 17.10
CA PRO A 284 17.09 11.69 18.15
C PRO A 284 15.70 11.10 18.34
N PHE A 285 15.55 9.78 18.16
CA PHE A 285 14.44 9.05 18.76
C PHE A 285 14.41 9.43 20.23
N SER A 286 13.36 10.09 20.70
CA SER A 286 13.26 10.36 22.13
C SER A 286 13.21 9.01 22.83
N GLU A 287 14.06 8.81 23.84
CA GLU A 287 14.20 7.55 24.59
C GLU A 287 12.86 7.04 25.18
N LYS A 288 11.82 7.88 25.18
CA LYS A 288 10.49 7.60 25.73
C LYS A 288 9.56 6.80 24.82
N ILE A 289 9.92 6.55 23.55
CA ILE A 289 9.01 5.86 22.62
C ILE A 289 9.58 4.51 22.20
N GLN A 290 9.52 3.56 23.11
CA GLN A 290 10.12 2.24 22.93
C GLN A 290 9.11 1.17 22.50
N THR A 291 7.81 1.40 22.64
CA THR A 291 6.80 0.34 22.51
C THR A 291 5.77 0.62 21.43
N CYS A 292 5.51 -0.37 20.59
CA CYS A 292 4.35 -0.42 19.68
C CYS A 292 3.22 -1.19 20.35
N GLY A 293 1.95 -0.83 20.14
CA GLY A 293 0.76 -1.57 20.61
C GLY A 293 -0.07 -0.83 21.66
N LYS A 294 -1.34 -1.24 21.86
CA LYS A 294 -2.24 -0.59 22.84
C LYS A 294 -1.70 -0.81 24.26
N LYS A 295 -1.58 0.28 25.05
CA LYS A 295 -1.48 0.17 26.51
C LYS A 295 -2.78 -0.37 27.08
#